data_AF-A0A8T8WIA1-F1
#
_entry.id   AF-A0A8T8WIA1-F1
#
_cell.length_a   1.000
_cell.length_b   1.000
_cell.length_c   1.000
_cell.angle_alpha   90.00
_cell.angle_beta   90.00
_cell.angle_gamma   90.00
#
_symmetry.space_group_name_H-M   'P 1'
#
loop_
_entity.id
_entity.type
_entity.pdbx_description
1 polymer ?
#
loop_
_entity_poly.entity_id
_entity_poly.type
_entity_poly.pdbx_seq_one_letter_code
_entity_poly.pdbx_strand_id
1 'polypeptide(L)'
;MAAGCSETAGPTDGSPRTGDPALLRSRSTKLIRETAEAVDASHGVVCLSGGVDSATTAALAVDALGADAVTALIMPTDTTDERHVRDARSYADSLGVDHATVPLEPALDVFKRYVAPRIAADGDAVAAGNLSARLRMACAHLVADASDGVVVGTSNRTERLLGYFTKYGDGAADLHPLGEYDKTAVRALATHLDVPPEIVSRPPTAGFWRGQTDESELGASYATLDTVLGALVDTSPHDPATAIDESTGVDGDTVNRIVDRVERNAHKRSRPPAPSRTVPDAATEPDADSDADRAVHGGSRLAASIVERASELVRSRVEAADAEGVVVDLGTGRESSVAAAIAVEALGADRVRGLHLPCHKAAGRDAPSPESIADDLGISDDRVTIRPLVTELESALPSRVTEHAGATDLGEFVSRVRTACRYYVANVDDRLVVGTTNRTDTLLGRTTRYGDAAADLRPVGATYASELDAVGRQLGCSFAYADRRDRCRSDAVRPDDTRETIGGASPELVDAILVRLVDRDLGIERTADAVDADRELVRRCAATHVASERTRSRPPTTGGRTDPRDVRCYFHELELAFDSSTADP
;
A
#
# COMPACT_ATOMS: atom_id res chain seq x y z
N MET A 1 58.09 -20.20 -25.00
CA MET A 1 58.96 -19.31 -24.22
C MET A 1 58.16 -18.06 -23.89
N ALA A 2 58.00 -17.81 -22.59
CA ALA A 2 57.69 -16.57 -21.84
C ALA A 2 57.08 -15.36 -22.60
N ALA A 3 56.21 -14.51 -22.03
CA ALA A 3 55.50 -14.40 -20.75
C ALA A 3 54.71 -13.07 -20.86
N GLY A 4 53.63 -12.90 -20.09
CA GLY A 4 52.97 -11.59 -19.97
C GLY A 4 51.53 -11.66 -19.49
N CYS A 5 51.33 -12.04 -18.22
CA CYS A 5 50.12 -11.72 -17.48
C CYS A 5 50.02 -10.19 -17.28
N SER A 6 48.85 -9.60 -17.49
CA SER A 6 48.29 -8.58 -16.58
C SER A 6 46.82 -8.31 -16.89
N GLU A 7 46.00 -8.52 -15.85
CA GLU A 7 44.79 -7.77 -15.52
C GLU A 7 43.53 -7.99 -16.37
N THR A 8 42.77 -9.02 -15.98
CA THR A 8 41.31 -8.98 -16.04
C THR A 8 40.79 -7.87 -15.14
N ALA A 9 40.63 -6.66 -15.69
CA ALA A 9 39.76 -5.65 -15.11
C ALA A 9 38.32 -6.17 -15.22
N GLY A 10 37.80 -6.75 -14.14
CA GLY A 10 36.35 -6.94 -13.99
C GLY A 10 35.66 -5.57 -14.03
N PRO A 11 34.39 -5.48 -14.47
CA PRO A 11 33.73 -4.19 -14.56
C PRO A 11 33.47 -3.65 -13.14
N THR A 12 34.32 -2.72 -12.71
CA THR A 12 33.98 -1.72 -11.70
C THR A 12 33.02 -0.73 -12.33
N ASP A 13 31.81 -1.17 -12.66
CA ASP A 13 30.74 -0.25 -13.02
C ASP A 13 30.07 0.22 -11.71
N GLY A 14 30.21 1.51 -11.39
CA GLY A 14 29.51 2.18 -10.27
C GLY A 14 27.97 2.20 -10.38
N SER A 15 27.43 1.46 -11.35
CA SER A 15 26.07 0.96 -11.45
C SER A 15 25.51 0.55 -10.07
N PRO A 16 24.34 1.07 -9.68
CA PRO A 16 23.63 0.63 -8.48
C PRO A 16 23.26 -0.87 -8.46
N ARG A 17 23.49 -1.62 -9.54
CA ARG A 17 22.81 -2.88 -9.85
C ARG A 17 23.64 -4.11 -9.50
N THR A 18 24.93 -4.06 -9.87
CA THR A 18 25.98 -5.07 -9.65
C THR A 18 27.23 -4.44 -9.00
N GLY A 19 27.08 -3.20 -8.52
CA GLY A 19 28.18 -2.36 -8.11
C GLY A 19 28.88 -2.82 -6.83
N ASP A 20 29.96 -2.10 -6.51
CA ASP A 20 30.74 -2.27 -5.30
C ASP A 20 29.83 -2.35 -4.04
N PRO A 21 29.87 -3.47 -3.27
CA PRO A 21 29.11 -3.62 -2.04
C PRO A 21 29.23 -2.44 -1.07
N ALA A 22 30.38 -1.78 -1.01
CA ALA A 22 30.55 -0.60 -0.14
C ALA A 22 29.66 0.57 -0.59
N LEU A 23 29.52 0.79 -1.90
CA LEU A 23 28.65 1.82 -2.47
C LEU A 23 27.17 1.47 -2.27
N LEU A 24 26.80 0.20 -2.45
CA LEU A 24 25.43 -0.28 -2.21
C LEU A 24 25.03 -0.09 -0.74
N ARG A 25 25.91 -0.46 0.21
CA ARG A 25 25.74 -0.18 1.65
C ARG A 25 25.54 1.30 1.92
N SER A 26 26.38 2.16 1.36
CA SER A 26 26.30 3.62 1.55
C SER A 26 24.98 4.21 1.05
N ARG A 27 24.52 3.79 -0.14
CA ARG A 27 23.24 4.24 -0.72
C ARG A 27 22.03 3.75 0.09
N SER A 28 22.05 2.49 0.52
CA SER A 28 20.98 1.89 1.32
C SER A 28 20.85 2.55 2.69
N THR A 29 21.95 2.71 3.42
CA THR A 29 21.95 3.34 4.74
C THR A 29 21.56 4.82 4.67
N LYS A 30 21.94 5.51 3.59
CA LYS A 30 21.49 6.87 3.31
C LYS A 30 19.98 6.92 3.10
N LEU A 31 19.41 6.03 2.26
CA LEU A 31 17.97 5.99 2.03
C LEU A 31 17.19 5.74 3.32
N ILE A 32 17.66 4.83 4.19
CA ILE A 32 17.02 4.54 5.47
C ILE A 32 16.98 5.79 6.35
N ARG A 33 18.11 6.48 6.51
CA ARG A 33 18.18 7.72 7.30
C ARG A 33 17.30 8.83 6.72
N GLU A 34 17.40 9.10 5.42
CA GLU A 34 16.60 10.15 4.77
C GLU A 34 15.09 9.86 4.83
N THR A 35 14.69 8.59 4.77
CA THR A 35 13.28 8.21 4.91
C THR A 35 12.81 8.42 6.33
N ALA A 36 13.57 7.95 7.33
CA ALA A 36 13.23 8.14 8.75
C ALA A 36 13.15 9.64 9.11
N GLU A 37 14.13 10.44 8.71
CA GLU A 37 14.14 11.89 8.91
C GLU A 37 12.96 12.58 8.22
N ALA A 38 12.62 12.20 6.99
CA ALA A 38 11.52 12.82 6.23
C ALA A 38 10.14 12.58 6.86
N VAL A 39 9.99 11.51 7.65
CA VAL A 39 8.75 11.17 8.35
C VAL A 39 8.89 11.23 9.86
N ASP A 40 9.93 11.91 10.39
CA ASP A 40 10.22 12.05 11.82
C ASP A 40 10.11 10.73 12.61
N ALA A 41 10.57 9.64 11.98
CA ALA A 41 10.57 8.33 12.60
C ALA A 41 11.88 8.12 13.37
N SER A 42 11.75 7.53 14.56
CA SER A 42 12.86 7.23 15.45
C SER A 42 13.27 5.75 15.43
N HIS A 43 12.45 4.89 14.80
CA HIS A 43 12.59 3.43 14.88
C HIS A 43 12.46 2.74 13.51
N GLY A 44 13.13 1.62 13.31
CA GLY A 44 13.04 0.78 12.11
C GLY A 44 12.51 -0.62 12.43
N VAL A 45 11.54 -1.10 11.66
CA VAL A 45 10.98 -2.45 11.82
C VAL A 45 11.34 -3.31 10.61
N VAL A 46 11.94 -4.48 10.83
CA VAL A 46 12.33 -5.44 9.79
C VAL A 46 11.64 -6.78 10.03
N CYS A 47 10.95 -7.32 9.01
CA CYS A 47 10.48 -8.70 9.02
C CYS A 47 11.64 -9.67 8.75
N LEU A 48 12.22 -10.26 9.79
CA LEU A 48 13.39 -11.13 9.68
C LEU A 48 12.98 -12.60 9.48
N SER A 49 13.08 -13.08 8.24
CA SER A 49 12.66 -14.44 7.85
C SER A 49 13.76 -15.49 7.98
N GLY A 50 15.01 -15.07 8.21
CA GLY A 50 16.20 -15.94 8.14
C GLY A 50 16.70 -16.16 6.71
N GLY A 51 16.10 -15.49 5.72
CA GLY A 51 16.60 -15.41 4.35
C GLY A 51 17.58 -14.25 4.15
N VAL A 52 18.38 -14.34 3.08
CA VAL A 52 19.47 -13.40 2.78
C VAL A 52 19.00 -11.95 2.67
N ASP A 53 17.85 -11.66 2.06
CA ASP A 53 17.40 -10.28 1.86
C ASP A 53 17.02 -9.63 3.19
N SER A 54 16.28 -10.36 4.04
CA SER A 54 15.89 -9.86 5.35
C SER A 54 17.08 -9.68 6.29
N ALA A 55 18.07 -10.59 6.25
CA ALA A 55 19.29 -10.48 7.05
C ALA A 55 20.17 -9.30 6.60
N THR A 56 20.30 -9.11 5.29
CA THR A 56 21.00 -7.95 4.72
C THR A 56 20.30 -6.64 5.10
N THR A 57 18.98 -6.60 5.01
CA THR A 57 18.16 -5.44 5.39
C THR A 57 18.29 -5.11 6.87
N ALA A 58 18.31 -6.11 7.75
CA ALA A 58 18.51 -5.91 9.19
C ALA A 58 19.88 -5.28 9.49
N ALA A 59 20.96 -5.78 8.88
CA ALA A 59 22.28 -5.17 9.03
C ALA A 59 22.32 -3.71 8.51
N LEU A 60 21.70 -3.44 7.36
CA LEU A 60 21.61 -2.08 6.81
C LEU A 60 20.80 -1.14 7.70
N ALA A 61 19.72 -1.62 8.34
CA ALA A 61 18.92 -0.84 9.28
C ALA A 61 19.74 -0.51 10.53
N VAL A 62 20.49 -1.47 11.08
CA VAL A 62 21.40 -1.25 12.22
C VAL A 62 22.50 -0.25 11.88
N ASP A 63 23.13 -0.39 10.71
CA ASP A 63 24.12 0.57 10.24
C ASP A 63 23.58 2.00 10.10
N ALA A 64 22.29 2.13 9.75
CA ALA A 64 21.66 3.41 9.48
C ALA A 64 21.11 4.11 10.74
N LEU A 65 20.47 3.36 11.63
CA LEU A 65 19.70 3.87 12.77
C LEU A 65 20.34 3.54 14.13
N GLY A 66 21.23 2.54 14.18
CA GLY A 66 21.74 1.95 15.41
C GLY A 66 20.86 0.78 15.89
N ALA A 67 21.47 -0.18 16.59
CA ALA A 67 20.79 -1.41 17.00
C ALA A 67 19.62 -1.18 17.97
N ASP A 68 19.76 -0.20 18.86
CA ASP A 68 18.71 0.17 19.84
C ASP A 68 17.44 0.75 19.17
N ALA A 69 17.56 1.22 17.93
CA ALA A 69 16.49 1.82 17.13
C ALA A 69 15.93 0.86 16.07
N VAL A 70 16.18 -0.45 16.19
CA VAL A 70 15.71 -1.47 15.24
C VAL A 70 15.02 -2.62 15.96
N THR A 71 13.83 -2.98 15.49
CA THR A 71 13.10 -4.19 15.92
C THR A 71 13.02 -5.21 14.79
N ALA A 72 13.43 -6.44 15.05
CA ALA A 72 13.27 -7.57 14.13
C ALA A 72 12.04 -8.42 14.51
N LEU A 73 11.10 -8.59 13.57
CA LEU A 73 9.94 -9.46 13.74
C LEU A 73 10.14 -10.79 13.01
N ILE A 74 10.13 -11.88 13.75
CA ILE A 74 10.27 -13.24 13.23
C ILE A 74 8.89 -13.90 13.27
N MET A 75 8.27 -14.11 12.11
CA MET A 75 6.85 -14.46 12.02
C MET A 75 6.62 -15.80 11.29
N PRO A 76 6.88 -16.94 11.96
CA PRO A 76 6.79 -18.26 11.36
C PRO A 76 5.33 -18.75 11.21
N THR A 77 5.16 -19.68 10.29
CA THR A 77 3.97 -20.52 10.06
C THR A 77 4.37 -22.00 10.17
N ASP A 78 3.41 -22.93 10.14
CA ASP A 78 3.70 -24.38 10.22
C ASP A 78 4.53 -24.94 9.02
N THR A 79 4.62 -24.16 7.95
CA THR A 79 5.42 -24.43 6.76
C THR A 79 6.86 -23.91 6.86
N THR A 80 7.16 -23.05 7.85
CA THR A 80 8.47 -22.47 8.05
C THR A 80 9.45 -23.50 8.62
N ASP A 81 10.65 -23.63 8.04
CA ASP A 81 11.71 -24.49 8.59
C ASP A 81 12.21 -23.92 9.92
N GLU A 82 12.24 -24.73 10.98
CA GLU A 82 12.73 -24.32 12.31
C GLU A 82 14.16 -23.77 12.28
N ARG A 83 14.98 -24.20 11.33
CA ARG A 83 16.32 -23.66 11.12
C ARG A 83 16.27 -22.19 10.75
N HIS A 84 15.32 -21.76 9.91
CA HIS A 84 15.17 -20.35 9.54
C HIS A 84 14.85 -19.50 10.76
N VAL A 85 13.96 -19.99 11.64
CA VAL A 85 13.59 -19.29 12.89
C VAL A 85 14.79 -19.20 13.84
N ARG A 86 15.55 -20.29 13.99
CA ARG A 86 16.76 -20.33 14.84
C ARG A 86 17.82 -19.36 14.33
N ASP A 87 18.09 -19.38 13.03
CA ASP A 87 19.13 -18.56 12.41
C ASP A 87 18.74 -17.08 12.43
N ALA A 88 17.47 -16.76 12.17
CA ALA A 88 16.94 -15.40 12.30
C ALA A 88 17.13 -14.85 13.72
N ARG A 89 16.78 -15.64 14.75
CA ARG A 89 16.97 -15.23 16.16
C ARG A 89 18.45 -15.04 16.49
N SER A 90 19.28 -16.03 16.18
CA SER A 90 20.71 -15.96 16.46
C SER A 90 21.38 -14.78 15.75
N TYR A 91 20.92 -14.45 14.54
CA TYR A 91 21.44 -13.32 13.80
C TYR A 91 20.96 -11.98 14.38
N ALA A 92 19.68 -11.86 14.76
CA ALA A 92 19.17 -10.70 15.49
C ALA A 92 19.94 -10.46 16.81
N ASP A 93 20.17 -11.52 17.58
CA ASP A 93 20.99 -11.47 18.80
C ASP A 93 22.41 -10.97 18.51
N SER A 94 23.03 -11.44 17.41
CA SER A 94 24.38 -11.02 17.02
C SER A 94 24.47 -9.56 16.57
N LEU A 95 23.38 -9.01 16.02
CA LEU A 95 23.27 -7.60 15.65
C LEU A 95 22.97 -6.69 16.85
N GLY A 96 22.56 -7.27 17.99
CA GLY A 96 22.15 -6.53 19.18
C GLY A 96 20.81 -5.82 19.04
N VAL A 97 19.95 -6.25 18.12
CA VAL A 97 18.62 -5.65 17.90
C VAL A 97 17.57 -6.30 18.80
N ASP A 98 16.55 -5.54 19.18
CA ASP A 98 15.38 -6.11 19.84
C ASP A 98 14.64 -7.02 18.84
N HIS A 99 14.14 -8.17 19.30
CA HIS A 99 13.41 -9.08 18.42
C HIS A 99 12.28 -9.82 19.13
N ALA A 100 11.27 -10.15 18.33
CA ALA A 100 10.11 -10.88 18.78
C ALA A 100 9.77 -12.00 17.80
N THR A 101 9.37 -13.15 18.35
CA THR A 101 8.76 -14.21 17.54
C THR A 101 7.26 -14.22 17.70
N VAL A 102 6.55 -14.05 16.59
CA VAL A 102 5.09 -13.99 16.54
C VAL A 102 4.59 -15.12 15.63
N PRO A 103 4.26 -16.30 16.17
CA PRO A 103 3.70 -17.39 15.37
C PRO A 103 2.37 -16.98 14.76
N LEU A 104 2.23 -17.10 13.43
CA LEU A 104 1.02 -16.65 12.72
C LEU A 104 -0.06 -17.73 12.60
N GLU A 105 0.27 -19.00 12.87
CA GLU A 105 -0.67 -20.11 12.71
C GLU A 105 -2.00 -19.92 13.48
N PRO A 106 -2.02 -19.44 14.74
CA PRO A 106 -3.27 -19.19 15.45
C PRO A 106 -4.21 -18.20 14.71
N ALA A 107 -3.65 -17.12 14.16
CA ALA A 107 -4.41 -16.16 13.37
C ALA A 107 -4.87 -16.75 12.04
N LEU A 108 -4.00 -17.51 11.35
CA LEU A 108 -4.34 -18.21 10.11
C LEU A 108 -5.47 -19.23 10.32
N ASP A 109 -5.48 -19.95 11.44
CA ASP A 109 -6.53 -20.93 11.76
C ASP A 109 -7.89 -20.26 12.01
N VAL A 110 -7.91 -19.06 12.58
CA VAL A 110 -9.13 -18.27 12.68
C VAL A 110 -9.63 -17.89 11.27
N PHE A 111 -8.75 -17.52 10.32
CA PHE A 111 -9.15 -17.31 8.93
C PHE A 111 -9.74 -18.57 8.29
N LYS A 112 -9.05 -19.70 8.43
CA LYS A 112 -9.52 -21.02 7.93
C LYS A 112 -10.86 -21.43 8.55
N ARG A 113 -11.17 -20.97 9.77
CA ARG A 113 -12.43 -21.31 10.45
C ARG A 113 -13.60 -20.40 10.06
N TYR A 114 -13.35 -19.10 9.94
CA TYR A 114 -14.42 -18.12 9.78
C TYR A 114 -14.58 -17.62 8.34
N VAL A 115 -13.50 -17.56 7.57
CA VAL A 115 -13.52 -17.05 6.20
C VAL A 115 -13.58 -18.21 5.21
N ALA A 116 -12.60 -19.13 5.23
CA ALA A 116 -12.42 -20.14 4.18
C ALA A 116 -13.68 -20.97 3.84
N PRO A 117 -14.49 -21.45 4.81
CA PRO A 117 -15.65 -22.28 4.50
C PRO A 117 -16.80 -21.52 3.82
N ARG A 118 -16.81 -20.18 3.95
CA ARG A 118 -17.84 -19.32 3.32
C ARG A 118 -17.52 -19.03 1.86
N ILE A 119 -16.27 -19.22 1.46
CA ILE A 119 -15.75 -18.87 0.13
C ILE A 119 -15.12 -20.08 -0.58
N ALA A 120 -15.31 -21.30 -0.07
CA ALA A 120 -14.71 -22.53 -0.61
C ALA A 120 -13.18 -22.50 -0.79
N ALA A 121 -12.45 -21.76 0.07
CA ALA A 121 -11.01 -21.57 -0.01
C ALA A 121 -10.15 -22.69 0.62
N ASP A 122 -10.77 -23.82 0.94
CA ASP A 122 -10.12 -24.87 1.72
C ASP A 122 -8.97 -25.52 0.92
N GLY A 123 -7.73 -25.38 1.40
CA GLY A 123 -6.56 -26.06 0.86
C GLY A 123 -5.75 -25.30 -0.19
N ASP A 124 -6.09 -24.05 -0.51
CA ASP A 124 -5.26 -23.22 -1.40
C ASP A 124 -4.00 -22.70 -0.68
N ALA A 125 -2.86 -23.35 -0.96
CA ALA A 125 -1.57 -23.00 -0.39
C ALA A 125 -1.06 -21.63 -0.83
N VAL A 126 -1.39 -21.17 -2.04
CA VAL A 126 -0.98 -19.84 -2.54
C VAL A 126 -1.80 -18.75 -1.86
N ALA A 127 -3.12 -18.94 -1.73
CA ALA A 127 -3.97 -18.02 -0.97
C ALA A 127 -3.54 -17.94 0.51
N ALA A 128 -3.24 -19.07 1.14
CA ALA A 128 -2.74 -19.12 2.51
C ALA A 128 -1.36 -18.45 2.67
N GLY A 129 -0.44 -18.69 1.74
CA GLY A 129 0.86 -18.04 1.70
C GLY A 129 0.75 -16.52 1.56
N ASN A 130 -0.07 -16.04 0.62
CA ASN A 130 -0.35 -14.63 0.43
C ASN A 130 -1.03 -14.00 1.67
N LEU A 131 -1.96 -14.72 2.32
CA LEU A 131 -2.57 -14.29 3.57
C LEU A 131 -1.50 -14.10 4.66
N SER A 132 -0.60 -15.07 4.83
CA SER A 132 0.50 -14.97 5.79
C SER A 132 1.37 -13.74 5.55
N ALA A 133 1.73 -13.43 4.30
CA ALA A 133 2.50 -12.25 3.95
C ALA A 133 1.78 -10.93 4.29
N ARG A 134 0.46 -10.86 4.11
CA ARG A 134 -0.35 -9.69 4.47
C ARG A 134 -0.52 -9.53 5.98
N LEU A 135 -0.57 -10.63 6.74
CA LEU A 135 -0.56 -10.57 8.21
C LEU A 135 0.80 -10.12 8.75
N ARG A 136 1.91 -10.55 8.13
CA ARG A 136 3.26 -10.03 8.45
C ARG A 136 3.33 -8.52 8.23
N MET A 137 2.82 -8.03 7.11
CA MET A 137 2.73 -6.59 6.83
C MET A 137 1.90 -5.86 7.89
N ALA A 138 0.73 -6.39 8.25
CA ALA A 138 -0.13 -5.76 9.26
C ALA A 138 0.58 -5.66 10.63
N CYS A 139 1.27 -6.73 11.05
CA CYS A 139 2.04 -6.76 12.30
C CYS A 139 3.22 -5.78 12.26
N ALA A 140 3.99 -5.77 11.17
CA ALA A 140 5.14 -4.87 11.03
C ALA A 140 4.73 -3.40 11.10
N HIS A 141 3.63 -3.03 10.43
CA HIS A 141 3.12 -1.67 10.52
C HIS A 141 2.53 -1.34 11.88
N LEU A 142 1.83 -2.26 12.56
CA LEU A 142 1.37 -1.98 13.93
C LEU A 142 2.55 -1.72 14.87
N VAL A 143 3.65 -2.48 14.73
CA VAL A 143 4.86 -2.24 15.52
C VAL A 143 5.51 -0.91 15.15
N ALA A 144 5.56 -0.56 13.86
CA ALA A 144 6.11 0.71 13.39
C ALA A 144 5.29 1.90 13.90
N ASP A 145 3.95 1.85 13.74
CA ASP A 145 3.03 2.91 14.17
C ASP A 145 3.15 3.13 15.70
N ALA A 146 3.19 2.05 16.49
CA ALA A 146 3.31 2.12 17.96
C ALA A 146 4.72 2.49 18.47
N SER A 147 5.74 2.55 17.60
CA SER A 147 7.12 2.91 17.95
C SER A 147 7.61 4.18 17.25
N ASP A 148 6.71 4.97 16.67
CA ASP A 148 7.05 6.14 15.84
C ASP A 148 8.12 5.76 14.78
N GLY A 149 7.89 4.64 14.10
CA GLY A 149 8.86 3.97 13.25
C GLY A 149 8.46 3.83 11.78
N VAL A 150 9.34 3.23 10.99
CA VAL A 150 9.11 2.87 9.58
C VAL A 150 9.34 1.38 9.36
N VAL A 151 8.55 0.77 8.48
CA VAL A 151 8.78 -0.61 8.03
C VAL A 151 9.85 -0.62 6.93
N VAL A 152 10.99 -1.23 7.21
CA VAL A 152 12.10 -1.39 6.24
C VAL A 152 11.90 -2.70 5.46
N GLY A 153 11.49 -2.56 4.20
CA GLY A 153 11.16 -3.67 3.31
C GLY A 153 12.38 -4.39 2.77
N THR A 154 12.20 -5.68 2.49
CA THR A 154 13.30 -6.59 2.13
C THR A 154 13.29 -7.00 0.66
N SER A 155 12.33 -6.54 -0.13
CA SER A 155 12.18 -6.96 -1.52
C SER A 155 13.30 -6.39 -2.40
N ASN A 156 14.01 -7.28 -3.10
CA ASN A 156 15.06 -6.89 -4.04
C ASN A 156 14.50 -6.57 -5.44
N ARG A 157 15.35 -6.05 -6.33
CA ARG A 157 14.96 -5.65 -7.69
C ARG A 157 14.42 -6.82 -8.50
N THR A 158 15.08 -7.97 -8.44
CA THR A 158 14.70 -9.19 -9.17
C THR A 158 13.27 -9.62 -8.82
N GLU A 159 12.96 -9.75 -7.53
CA GLU A 159 11.61 -10.08 -7.04
C GLU A 159 10.58 -9.03 -7.48
N ARG A 160 10.93 -7.75 -7.39
CA ARG A 160 10.04 -6.65 -7.75
C ARG A 160 9.69 -6.66 -9.24
N LEU A 161 10.68 -6.86 -10.11
CA LEU A 161 10.49 -6.92 -11.56
C LEU A 161 9.66 -8.14 -11.96
N LEU A 162 9.93 -9.30 -11.38
CA LEU A 162 9.20 -10.54 -11.65
C LEU A 162 7.82 -10.60 -10.97
N GLY A 163 7.52 -9.67 -10.07
CA GLY A 163 6.32 -9.73 -9.23
C GLY A 163 6.30 -10.93 -8.29
N TYR A 164 7.47 -11.44 -7.92
CA TYR A 164 7.65 -12.59 -7.03
C TYR A 164 7.57 -12.14 -5.56
N PHE A 165 6.45 -11.51 -5.23
CA PHE A 165 6.06 -11.04 -3.91
C PHE A 165 4.54 -10.94 -3.83
N THR A 166 4.03 -10.86 -2.61
CA THR A 166 2.59 -10.71 -2.35
C THR A 166 2.21 -9.23 -2.45
N LYS A 167 1.24 -8.90 -3.31
CA LYS A 167 0.69 -7.54 -3.39
C LYS A 167 0.04 -7.18 -2.03
N TYR A 168 0.47 -6.06 -1.45
CA TYR A 168 0.12 -5.62 -0.08
C TYR A 168 0.54 -6.57 1.04
N GLY A 169 1.43 -7.52 0.78
CA GLY A 169 2.10 -8.34 1.78
C GLY A 169 3.53 -7.86 2.00
N ASP A 170 4.49 -8.72 1.72
CA ASP A 170 5.93 -8.49 1.90
C ASP A 170 6.49 -7.30 1.08
N GLY A 171 5.85 -6.95 -0.04
CA GLY A 171 6.21 -5.75 -0.81
C GLY A 171 5.70 -4.42 -0.22
N ALA A 172 4.79 -4.46 0.77
CA ALA A 172 4.24 -3.28 1.42
C ALA A 172 5.09 -2.88 2.63
N ALA A 173 5.93 -1.87 2.40
CA ALA A 173 6.87 -1.31 3.37
C ALA A 173 7.08 0.18 3.07
N ASP A 174 7.59 0.93 4.05
CA ASP A 174 7.86 2.36 3.91
C ASP A 174 9.15 2.66 3.19
N LEU A 175 9.98 1.68 2.86
CA LEU A 175 11.15 1.82 1.98
C LEU A 175 11.68 0.43 1.63
N HIS A 176 12.49 0.36 0.57
CA HIS A 176 13.14 -0.88 0.15
C HIS A 176 14.62 -0.59 -0.15
N PRO A 177 15.53 -0.67 0.84
CA PRO A 177 16.97 -0.44 0.63
C PRO A 177 17.58 -1.33 -0.46
N LEU A 178 17.04 -2.54 -0.65
CA LEU A 178 17.48 -3.49 -1.67
C LEU A 178 16.72 -3.37 -2.99
N GLY A 179 15.75 -2.45 -3.09
CA GLY A 179 14.75 -2.43 -4.15
C GLY A 179 15.27 -2.19 -5.57
N GLU A 180 16.50 -1.68 -5.70
CA GLU A 180 17.20 -1.45 -6.96
C GLU A 180 18.40 -2.39 -7.15
N TYR A 181 18.59 -3.37 -6.26
CA TYR A 181 19.71 -4.32 -6.30
C TYR A 181 19.23 -5.69 -6.75
N ASP A 182 19.94 -6.27 -7.70
CA ASP A 182 19.65 -7.62 -8.18
C ASP A 182 20.02 -8.67 -7.10
N LYS A 183 19.42 -9.86 -7.13
CA LYS A 183 19.62 -10.89 -6.09
C LYS A 183 21.10 -11.25 -5.91
N THR A 184 21.84 -11.32 -7.01
CA THR A 184 23.28 -11.57 -7.02
C THR A 184 24.07 -10.47 -6.28
N ALA A 185 23.72 -9.20 -6.48
CA ALA A 185 24.30 -8.08 -5.75
C ALA A 185 23.91 -8.07 -4.27
N VAL A 186 22.68 -8.45 -3.93
CA VAL A 186 22.26 -8.62 -2.53
C VAL A 186 23.12 -9.66 -1.82
N ARG A 187 23.44 -10.81 -2.44
CA ARG A 187 24.34 -11.81 -1.83
C ARG A 187 25.76 -11.30 -1.63
N ALA A 188 26.28 -10.52 -2.59
CA ALA A 188 27.60 -9.89 -2.46
C ALA A 188 27.61 -8.85 -1.33
N LEU A 189 26.56 -8.03 -1.23
CA LEU A 189 26.36 -7.08 -0.14
C LEU A 189 26.21 -7.77 1.22
N ALA A 190 25.47 -8.87 1.28
CA ALA A 190 25.32 -9.67 2.49
C ALA A 190 26.67 -10.16 3.02
N THR A 191 27.52 -10.67 2.12
CA THR A 191 28.89 -11.10 2.44
C THR A 191 29.74 -9.92 2.95
N HIS A 192 29.60 -8.75 2.33
CA HIS A 192 30.31 -7.53 2.74
C HIS A 192 29.86 -6.99 4.11
N LEU A 193 28.62 -7.28 4.52
CA LEU A 193 28.05 -6.92 5.82
C LEU A 193 28.26 -8.01 6.88
N ASP A 194 29.11 -9.00 6.61
CA ASP A 194 29.40 -10.12 7.49
C ASP A 194 28.15 -10.94 7.90
N VAL A 195 27.12 -10.98 7.03
CA VAL A 195 25.97 -11.88 7.21
C VAL A 195 26.47 -13.33 7.19
N PRO A 196 26.03 -14.19 8.14
CA PRO A 196 26.52 -15.57 8.25
C PRO A 196 26.48 -16.35 6.93
N PRO A 197 27.55 -17.06 6.54
CA PRO A 197 27.63 -17.81 5.29
C PRO A 197 26.47 -18.81 5.10
N GLU A 198 25.94 -19.38 6.18
CA GLU A 198 24.82 -20.33 6.20
C GLU A 198 23.49 -19.67 5.80
N ILE A 199 23.35 -18.36 6.00
CA ILE A 199 22.22 -17.56 5.52
C ILE A 199 22.47 -17.14 4.06
N VAL A 200 23.68 -16.66 3.76
CA VAL A 200 24.04 -16.15 2.43
C VAL A 200 23.99 -17.24 1.35
N SER A 201 24.44 -18.46 1.65
CA SER A 201 24.49 -19.58 0.70
C SER A 201 23.17 -20.33 0.55
N ARG A 202 22.15 -19.99 1.35
CA ARG A 202 20.89 -20.73 1.37
C ARG A 202 20.13 -20.59 0.04
N PRO A 203 19.50 -21.69 -0.45
CA PRO A 203 18.52 -21.61 -1.52
C PRO A 203 17.35 -20.68 -1.12
N PRO A 204 17.01 -19.67 -1.94
CA PRO A 204 15.89 -18.77 -1.66
C PRO A 204 14.55 -19.50 -1.67
N THR A 205 13.65 -19.09 -0.78
CA THR A 205 12.31 -19.67 -0.61
C THR A 205 11.36 -18.64 -0.01
N ALA A 206 10.15 -18.55 -0.55
CA ALA A 206 9.06 -17.76 0.04
C ALA A 206 8.43 -18.42 1.29
N GLY A 207 8.66 -19.72 1.52
CA GLY A 207 8.20 -20.46 2.71
C GLY A 207 6.68 -20.75 2.77
N PHE A 208 5.95 -20.68 1.66
CA PHE A 208 4.51 -20.92 1.58
C PHE A 208 4.15 -22.40 1.72
N TRP A 209 5.03 -23.32 1.31
CA TRP A 209 4.87 -24.77 1.54
C TRP A 209 6.22 -25.45 1.73
N ARG A 210 6.20 -26.67 2.29
CA ARG A 210 7.43 -27.44 2.55
C ARG A 210 8.14 -27.80 1.25
N GLY A 211 9.44 -27.53 1.20
CA GLY A 211 10.29 -27.84 0.04
C GLY A 211 10.22 -26.83 -1.10
N GLN A 212 9.51 -25.72 -0.94
CA GLN A 212 9.47 -24.63 -1.92
C GLN A 212 10.86 -24.03 -2.17
N THR A 213 11.21 -23.75 -3.43
CA THR A 213 12.38 -22.93 -3.79
C THR A 213 12.03 -21.96 -4.92
N ASP A 214 12.53 -20.73 -4.82
CA ASP A 214 12.18 -19.65 -5.75
C ASP A 214 12.62 -19.99 -7.18
N GLU A 215 13.83 -20.53 -7.34
CA GLU A 215 14.38 -20.90 -8.65
C GLU A 215 13.58 -22.01 -9.35
N SER A 216 12.92 -22.89 -8.58
CA SER A 216 12.04 -23.92 -9.16
C SER A 216 10.74 -23.32 -9.70
N GLU A 217 10.17 -22.32 -9.02
CA GLU A 217 8.94 -21.64 -9.44
C GLU A 217 9.16 -20.60 -10.54
N LEU A 218 10.30 -19.91 -10.48
CA LEU A 218 10.73 -18.99 -11.52
C LEU A 218 11.28 -19.78 -12.73
N GLY A 219 11.68 -21.04 -12.50
CA GLY A 219 12.21 -21.98 -13.47
C GLY A 219 13.49 -21.50 -14.16
N ALA A 220 14.29 -20.72 -13.44
CA ALA A 220 15.61 -20.25 -13.83
C ALA A 220 16.40 -19.87 -12.57
N SER A 221 17.74 -19.91 -12.65
CA SER A 221 18.59 -19.45 -11.56
C SER A 221 18.54 -17.93 -11.42
N TYR A 222 18.80 -17.40 -10.22
CA TYR A 222 18.89 -15.95 -10.04
C TYR A 222 19.98 -15.29 -10.90
N ALA A 223 21.09 -15.97 -11.15
CA ALA A 223 22.12 -15.46 -12.06
C ALA A 223 21.59 -15.29 -13.49
N THR A 224 20.79 -16.26 -13.97
CA THR A 224 20.11 -16.18 -15.26
C THR A 224 19.06 -15.07 -15.28
N LEU A 225 18.21 -15.01 -14.25
CA LEU A 225 17.17 -13.99 -14.12
C LEU A 225 17.76 -12.58 -14.11
N ASP A 226 18.79 -12.33 -13.30
CA ASP A 226 19.45 -11.03 -13.18
C ASP A 226 20.10 -10.61 -14.50
N THR A 227 20.70 -11.57 -15.24
CA THR A 227 21.27 -11.31 -16.58
C THR A 227 20.19 -10.86 -17.57
N VAL A 228 19.07 -11.58 -17.62
CA VAL A 228 17.94 -11.27 -18.50
C VAL A 228 17.30 -9.93 -18.12
N LEU A 229 17.00 -9.73 -16.83
CA LEU A 229 16.35 -8.51 -16.34
C LEU A 229 17.23 -7.27 -16.53
N GLY A 230 18.54 -7.39 -16.28
CA GLY A 230 19.49 -6.32 -16.54
C GLY A 230 19.48 -5.89 -18.01
N ALA A 231 19.46 -6.85 -18.94
CA ALA A 231 19.40 -6.54 -20.36
C ALA A 231 18.06 -5.91 -20.79
N LEU A 232 16.94 -6.48 -20.32
CA LEU A 232 15.59 -6.03 -20.66
C LEU A 232 15.28 -4.64 -20.13
N VAL A 233 15.61 -4.34 -18.86
CA VAL A 233 15.16 -3.11 -18.20
C VAL A 233 16.16 -1.97 -18.38
N ASP A 234 17.45 -2.26 -18.47
CA ASP A 234 18.48 -1.22 -18.44
C ASP A 234 19.06 -0.86 -19.79
N THR A 235 19.20 -1.84 -20.69
CA THR A 235 19.86 -1.64 -21.99
C THR A 235 18.84 -1.29 -23.07
N SER A 236 17.70 -2.00 -23.08
CA SER A 236 16.66 -1.85 -24.11
C SER A 236 15.25 -2.03 -23.52
N PRO A 237 14.71 -1.04 -22.77
CA PRO A 237 13.45 -1.13 -22.03
C PRO A 237 12.19 -1.47 -22.86
N HIS A 238 12.31 -1.50 -24.19
CA HIS A 238 11.21 -1.68 -25.14
C HIS A 238 11.49 -2.71 -26.25
N ASP A 239 12.58 -3.49 -26.13
CA ASP A 239 12.91 -4.50 -27.14
C ASP A 239 13.50 -5.79 -26.53
N PRO A 240 12.63 -6.78 -26.25
CA PRO A 240 13.07 -8.10 -25.76
C PRO A 240 13.97 -8.86 -26.73
N ALA A 241 13.81 -8.64 -28.04
CA ALA A 241 14.52 -9.37 -29.08
C ALA A 241 15.97 -8.88 -29.25
N THR A 242 16.22 -7.60 -28.96
CA THR A 242 17.57 -7.00 -29.01
C THR A 242 18.31 -7.10 -27.67
N ALA A 243 17.61 -7.36 -26.56
CA ALA A 243 18.21 -7.48 -25.24
C ALA A 243 19.10 -8.72 -25.07
N ILE A 244 18.89 -9.77 -25.86
CA ILE A 244 19.47 -11.10 -25.58
C ILE A 244 19.98 -11.75 -26.87
N ASP A 245 21.27 -11.55 -27.13
CA ASP A 245 22.06 -12.25 -28.15
C ASP A 245 22.49 -13.66 -27.66
N GLU A 246 22.97 -14.51 -28.58
CA GLU A 246 23.63 -15.81 -28.31
C GLU A 246 24.70 -15.69 -27.19
N SER A 247 25.29 -14.50 -27.02
CA SER A 247 26.29 -14.17 -26.00
C SER A 247 25.82 -14.27 -24.54
N THR A 248 24.52 -14.21 -24.24
CA THR A 248 24.01 -14.45 -22.88
C THR A 248 23.90 -15.93 -22.52
N GLY A 249 23.85 -16.81 -23.54
CA GLY A 249 23.67 -18.25 -23.36
C GLY A 249 22.30 -18.68 -22.83
N VAL A 250 21.29 -17.79 -22.79
CA VAL A 250 19.92 -18.11 -22.33
C VAL A 250 19.02 -18.41 -23.53
N ASP A 251 18.21 -19.47 -23.43
CA ASP A 251 17.28 -19.85 -24.50
C ASP A 251 16.11 -18.84 -24.64
N GLY A 252 15.62 -18.66 -25.87
CA GLY A 252 14.58 -17.67 -26.17
C GLY A 252 13.23 -17.93 -25.47
N ASP A 253 12.88 -19.17 -25.15
CA ASP A 253 11.64 -19.50 -24.46
C ASP A 253 11.70 -19.04 -22.99
N THR A 254 12.85 -19.23 -22.33
CA THR A 254 13.11 -18.69 -20.99
C THR A 254 13.03 -17.17 -20.97
N VAL A 255 13.59 -16.49 -21.98
CA VAL A 255 13.50 -15.02 -22.11
C VAL A 255 12.06 -14.55 -22.20
N ASN A 256 11.29 -15.09 -23.16
CA ASN A 256 9.90 -14.69 -23.38
C ASN A 256 9.06 -14.90 -22.11
N ARG A 257 9.25 -16.03 -21.42
CA ARG A 257 8.58 -16.31 -20.15
C ARG A 257 8.90 -15.28 -19.07
N ILE A 258 10.14 -14.80 -19.00
CA ILE A 258 10.56 -13.75 -18.04
C ILE A 258 9.90 -12.41 -18.40
N VAL A 259 9.92 -12.01 -19.68
CA VAL A 259 9.29 -10.79 -20.18
C VAL A 259 7.80 -10.78 -19.88
N ASP A 260 7.09 -11.85 -20.27
CA ASP A 260 5.65 -12.01 -20.01
C ASP A 260 5.33 -11.93 -18.53
N ARG A 261 6.22 -12.45 -17.66
CA ARG A 261 6.05 -12.37 -16.22
C ARG A 261 6.24 -10.94 -15.70
N VAL A 262 7.24 -10.20 -16.21
CA VAL A 262 7.47 -8.80 -15.84
C VAL A 262 6.27 -7.93 -16.21
N GLU A 263 5.72 -8.11 -17.40
CA GLU A 263 4.57 -7.35 -17.91
C GLU A 263 3.29 -7.68 -17.14
N ARG A 264 2.93 -8.97 -17.02
CA ARG A 264 1.73 -9.39 -16.28
C ARG A 264 1.75 -8.95 -14.82
N ASN A 265 2.93 -8.86 -14.21
CA ASN A 265 3.07 -8.42 -12.81
C ASN A 265 3.33 -6.91 -12.64
N ALA A 266 3.30 -6.12 -13.71
CA ALA A 266 3.55 -4.67 -13.62
C ALA A 266 2.55 -3.97 -12.68
N HIS A 267 1.32 -4.47 -12.57
CA HIS A 267 0.30 -3.95 -11.66
C HIS A 267 0.69 -4.02 -10.17
N LYS A 268 1.63 -4.89 -9.77
CA LYS A 268 2.12 -4.97 -8.39
C LYS A 268 3.10 -3.85 -8.02
N ARG A 269 3.69 -3.17 -9.02
CA ARG A 269 4.66 -2.08 -8.85
C ARG A 269 4.03 -0.69 -8.96
N SER A 270 2.78 -0.59 -9.40
CA SER A 270 2.05 0.66 -9.55
C SER A 270 1.04 0.90 -8.42
N ARG A 271 0.66 2.16 -8.21
CA ARG A 271 -0.52 2.46 -7.37
C ARG A 271 -1.78 1.95 -8.08
N PRO A 272 -2.83 1.59 -7.34
CA PRO A 272 -4.08 1.20 -7.97
C PRO A 272 -4.60 2.32 -8.87
N PRO A 273 -4.98 2.01 -10.12
CA PRO A 273 -5.55 2.97 -11.04
C PRO A 273 -6.85 3.55 -10.46
N ALA A 274 -7.10 4.82 -10.77
CA ALA A 274 -8.32 5.54 -10.43
C ALA A 274 -8.78 6.34 -11.67
N PRO A 275 -10.08 6.53 -11.88
CA PRO A 275 -10.58 7.29 -13.02
C PRO A 275 -10.23 8.78 -12.84
N SER A 276 -9.98 9.50 -13.95
CA SER A 276 -9.75 10.94 -13.86
C SER A 276 -11.06 11.67 -13.54
N ARG A 277 -10.97 12.73 -12.71
CA ARG A 277 -12.09 13.64 -12.46
C ARG A 277 -12.33 14.62 -13.61
N THR A 278 -11.28 14.98 -14.35
CA THR A 278 -11.33 16.02 -15.41
C THR A 278 -12.23 15.59 -16.55
N VAL A 279 -13.37 16.25 -16.73
CA VAL A 279 -14.18 16.10 -17.95
C VAL A 279 -13.46 16.87 -19.06
N PRO A 280 -13.15 16.26 -20.22
CA PRO A 280 -12.66 17.02 -21.37
C PRO A 280 -13.67 18.13 -21.66
N ASP A 281 -13.23 19.39 -21.70
CA ASP A 281 -14.11 20.55 -21.86
C ASP A 281 -15.13 20.33 -22.97
N ALA A 282 -16.39 20.10 -22.59
CA ALA A 282 -17.49 20.56 -23.42
C ALA A 282 -17.34 22.08 -23.40
N ALA A 283 -16.93 22.62 -24.55
CA ALA A 283 -16.75 24.04 -24.86
C ALA A 283 -17.22 24.98 -23.75
N THR A 284 -16.28 25.72 -23.18
CA THR A 284 -16.50 26.91 -22.39
C THR A 284 -17.51 27.80 -23.12
N GLU A 285 -18.80 27.67 -22.82
CA GLU A 285 -19.75 28.73 -23.13
C GLU A 285 -19.59 29.79 -22.04
N PRO A 286 -19.07 30.98 -22.38
CA PRO A 286 -19.21 32.12 -21.49
C PRO A 286 -20.70 32.48 -21.44
N ASP A 287 -21.18 32.96 -20.30
CA ASP A 287 -22.52 33.53 -20.09
C ASP A 287 -23.66 32.58 -19.66
N ALA A 288 -23.47 31.86 -18.56
CA ALA A 288 -24.59 31.39 -17.73
C ALA A 288 -24.44 31.94 -16.30
N ASP A 289 -25.24 32.96 -16.02
CA ASP A 289 -25.20 33.86 -14.86
C ASP A 289 -26.03 33.25 -13.71
N SER A 290 -25.43 32.33 -12.93
CA SER A 290 -25.67 32.08 -11.49
C SER A 290 -25.03 30.76 -11.03
N ASP A 291 -24.30 30.79 -9.92
CA ASP A 291 -23.57 29.63 -9.36
C ASP A 291 -24.49 28.47 -8.91
N ALA A 292 -25.77 28.74 -8.64
CA ALA A 292 -26.73 27.73 -8.20
C ALA A 292 -27.15 26.77 -9.34
N ASP A 293 -27.33 27.27 -10.57
CA ASP A 293 -27.70 26.43 -11.73
C ASP A 293 -26.51 25.61 -12.26
N ARG A 294 -25.27 26.14 -12.13
CA ARG A 294 -24.04 25.38 -12.38
C ARG A 294 -23.87 24.19 -11.43
N ALA A 295 -24.25 24.35 -10.16
CA ALA A 295 -24.12 23.28 -9.16
C ALA A 295 -25.08 22.10 -9.41
N VAL A 296 -26.32 22.37 -9.82
CA VAL A 296 -27.36 21.34 -9.98
C VAL A 296 -27.25 20.61 -11.34
N HIS A 297 -27.14 21.33 -12.45
CA HIS A 297 -27.04 20.72 -13.79
C HIS A 297 -25.61 20.28 -14.14
N GLY A 298 -24.59 21.01 -13.67
CA GLY A 298 -23.19 20.62 -13.80
C GLY A 298 -22.86 19.41 -12.92
N GLY A 299 -23.45 19.31 -11.73
CA GLY A 299 -23.30 18.16 -10.82
C GLY A 299 -23.83 16.85 -11.39
N SER A 300 -24.98 16.86 -12.07
CA SER A 300 -25.55 15.65 -12.72
C SER A 300 -24.74 15.20 -13.93
N ARG A 301 -24.29 16.12 -14.81
CA ARG A 301 -23.43 15.78 -15.96
C ARG A 301 -22.06 15.26 -15.53
N LEU A 302 -21.47 15.86 -14.50
CA LEU A 302 -20.22 15.41 -13.93
C LEU A 302 -20.36 14.01 -13.30
N ALA A 303 -21.44 13.77 -12.55
CA ALA A 303 -21.72 12.46 -11.95
C ALA A 303 -21.86 11.36 -13.00
N ALA A 304 -22.63 11.60 -14.08
CA ALA A 304 -22.76 10.63 -15.17
C ALA A 304 -21.41 10.29 -15.82
N SER A 305 -20.57 11.31 -16.08
CA SER A 305 -19.22 11.10 -16.63
C SER A 305 -18.28 10.37 -15.66
N ILE A 306 -18.40 10.62 -14.35
CA ILE A 306 -17.66 9.87 -13.33
C ILE A 306 -18.08 8.40 -13.34
N VAL A 307 -19.39 8.12 -13.35
CA VAL A 307 -19.94 6.75 -13.40
C VAL A 307 -19.42 6.01 -14.63
N GLU A 308 -19.50 6.61 -15.82
CA GLU A 308 -19.07 5.99 -17.07
C GLU A 308 -17.59 5.61 -17.03
N ARG A 309 -16.71 6.55 -16.65
CA ARG A 309 -15.26 6.31 -16.59
C ARG A 309 -14.86 5.32 -15.49
N ALA A 310 -15.51 5.40 -14.33
CA ALA A 310 -15.26 4.47 -13.25
C ALA A 310 -15.70 3.05 -13.65
N SER A 311 -16.83 2.92 -14.36
CA SER A 311 -17.33 1.64 -14.86
C SER A 311 -16.44 1.07 -15.97
N GLU A 312 -15.95 1.91 -16.89
CA GLU A 312 -14.97 1.51 -17.91
C GLU A 312 -13.65 1.06 -17.29
N LEU A 313 -13.17 1.75 -16.25
CA LEU A 313 -11.99 1.32 -15.50
C LEU A 313 -12.21 -0.05 -14.86
N VAL A 314 -13.36 -0.29 -14.22
CA VAL A 314 -13.67 -1.59 -13.62
C VAL A 314 -13.69 -2.68 -14.69
N ARG A 315 -14.42 -2.46 -15.79
CA ARG A 315 -14.56 -3.43 -16.88
C ARG A 315 -13.22 -3.77 -17.52
N SER A 316 -12.46 -2.77 -17.95
CA SER A 316 -11.17 -2.96 -18.61
C SER A 316 -10.16 -3.67 -17.71
N ARG A 317 -10.20 -3.45 -16.39
CA ARG A 317 -9.28 -4.09 -15.45
C ARG A 317 -9.65 -5.53 -15.16
N VAL A 318 -10.94 -5.82 -15.01
CA VAL A 318 -11.42 -7.19 -14.84
C VAL A 318 -11.13 -8.01 -16.10
N GLU A 319 -11.35 -7.45 -17.30
CA GLU A 319 -11.00 -8.09 -18.57
C GLU A 319 -9.49 -8.30 -18.73
N ALA A 320 -8.66 -7.28 -18.44
CA ALA A 320 -7.21 -7.40 -18.57
C ALA A 320 -6.59 -8.38 -17.55
N ALA A 321 -7.24 -8.60 -16.41
CA ALA A 321 -6.83 -9.56 -15.41
C ALA A 321 -7.38 -10.97 -15.65
N ASP A 322 -8.27 -11.15 -16.63
CA ASP A 322 -9.04 -12.38 -16.86
C ASP A 322 -9.83 -12.83 -15.62
N ALA A 323 -10.29 -11.88 -14.80
CA ALA A 323 -10.92 -12.14 -13.51
C ALA A 323 -12.43 -12.41 -13.64
N GLU A 324 -12.98 -13.26 -12.78
CA GLU A 324 -14.41 -13.58 -12.74
C GLU A 324 -15.26 -12.37 -12.35
N GLY A 325 -14.71 -11.45 -11.56
CA GLY A 325 -15.42 -10.26 -11.10
C GLY A 325 -14.65 -9.50 -10.03
N VAL A 326 -15.39 -8.90 -9.09
CA VAL A 326 -14.80 -8.08 -8.03
C VAL A 326 -15.32 -8.42 -6.63
N VAL A 327 -14.51 -8.10 -5.62
CA VAL A 327 -14.86 -8.11 -4.20
C VAL A 327 -14.81 -6.67 -3.67
N VAL A 328 -15.89 -6.25 -2.99
CA VAL A 328 -16.03 -4.92 -2.37
C VAL A 328 -16.21 -5.09 -0.86
N ASP A 329 -15.43 -4.39 -0.04
CA ASP A 329 -15.69 -4.31 1.41
C ASP A 329 -16.89 -3.41 1.66
N LEU A 330 -18.00 -4.04 2.05
CA LEU A 330 -19.28 -3.38 2.29
C LEU A 330 -19.37 -2.96 3.75
N GLY A 331 -19.32 -1.65 3.97
CA GLY A 331 -19.70 -1.02 5.22
C GLY A 331 -21.05 -0.31 5.11
N THR A 332 -21.46 0.33 6.19
CA THR A 332 -22.63 1.23 6.20
C THR A 332 -22.31 2.62 5.64
N GLY A 333 -21.15 2.77 4.98
CA GLY A 333 -20.61 4.05 4.52
C GLY A 333 -20.97 4.34 3.07
N ARG A 334 -21.05 5.62 2.72
CA ARG A 334 -21.37 6.06 1.35
C ARG A 334 -20.38 5.56 0.32
N GLU A 335 -19.10 5.59 0.66
CA GLU A 335 -18.03 5.28 -0.27
C GLU A 335 -18.08 3.81 -0.73
N SER A 336 -18.31 2.88 0.21
CA SER A 336 -18.46 1.45 -0.12
C SER A 336 -19.71 1.17 -0.95
N SER A 337 -20.84 1.82 -0.64
CA SER A 337 -22.08 1.63 -1.38
C SER A 337 -21.98 2.16 -2.81
N VAL A 338 -21.41 3.35 -2.99
CA VAL A 338 -21.18 3.94 -4.32
C VAL A 338 -20.19 3.10 -5.12
N ALA A 339 -19.10 2.64 -4.51
CA ALA A 339 -18.14 1.76 -5.19
C ALA A 339 -18.78 0.43 -5.64
N ALA A 340 -19.65 -0.16 -4.80
CA ALA A 340 -20.41 -1.35 -5.14
C ALA A 340 -21.39 -1.09 -6.30
N ALA A 341 -22.13 0.01 -6.25
CA ALA A 341 -23.06 0.39 -7.32
C ALA A 341 -22.34 0.62 -8.66
N ILE A 342 -21.18 1.27 -8.66
CA ILE A 342 -20.34 1.41 -9.87
C ILE A 342 -19.90 0.03 -10.39
N ALA A 343 -19.52 -0.88 -9.50
CA ALA A 343 -19.12 -2.23 -9.91
C ALA A 343 -20.29 -3.02 -10.53
N VAL A 344 -21.51 -2.87 -9.98
CA VAL A 344 -22.74 -3.49 -10.52
C VAL A 344 -23.08 -2.90 -11.88
N GLU A 345 -23.03 -1.58 -12.04
CA GLU A 345 -23.21 -0.91 -13.34
C GLU A 345 -22.18 -1.39 -14.37
N ALA A 346 -20.94 -1.63 -13.95
CA ALA A 346 -19.87 -2.04 -14.84
C ALA A 346 -19.97 -3.51 -15.32
N LEU A 347 -20.31 -4.43 -14.40
CA LEU A 347 -20.13 -5.88 -14.58
C LEU A 347 -21.43 -6.69 -14.46
N GLY A 348 -22.49 -6.12 -13.92
CA GLY A 348 -23.69 -6.83 -13.46
C GLY A 348 -23.53 -7.41 -12.05
N ALA A 349 -24.66 -7.59 -11.35
CA ALA A 349 -24.68 -7.98 -9.94
C ALA A 349 -24.04 -9.36 -9.66
N ASP A 350 -24.19 -10.32 -10.58
CA ASP A 350 -23.63 -11.69 -10.45
C ASP A 350 -22.08 -11.70 -10.36
N ARG A 351 -21.44 -10.63 -10.85
CA ARG A 351 -19.98 -10.49 -10.87
C ARG A 351 -19.45 -9.60 -9.74
N VAL A 352 -20.30 -9.20 -8.80
CA VAL A 352 -19.94 -8.39 -7.64
C VAL A 352 -20.22 -9.16 -6.36
N ARG A 353 -19.21 -9.31 -5.51
CA ARG A 353 -19.33 -9.94 -4.19
C ARG A 353 -19.07 -8.91 -3.10
N GLY A 354 -20.04 -8.73 -2.22
CA GLY A 354 -19.93 -7.92 -1.02
C GLY A 354 -19.23 -8.68 0.10
N LEU A 355 -18.37 -8.02 0.87
CA LEU A 355 -17.73 -8.60 2.04
C LEU A 355 -17.88 -7.65 3.22
N HIS A 356 -18.61 -8.05 4.25
CA HIS A 356 -18.80 -7.28 5.46
C HIS A 356 -17.86 -7.79 6.57
N LEU A 357 -16.89 -6.94 6.97
CA LEU A 357 -15.82 -7.28 7.92
C LEU A 357 -15.89 -6.50 9.26
N PRO A 358 -16.90 -6.75 10.12
CA PRO A 358 -17.02 -6.06 11.39
C PRO A 358 -15.92 -6.50 12.38
N CYS A 359 -15.24 -5.52 13.00
CA CYS A 359 -14.29 -5.75 14.10
C CYS A 359 -14.93 -5.54 15.49
N HIS A 360 -16.01 -4.77 15.57
CA HIS A 360 -16.80 -4.58 16.79
C HIS A 360 -18.27 -4.89 16.50
N LYS A 361 -19.11 -4.97 17.54
CA LYS A 361 -20.57 -5.11 17.34
C LYS A 361 -21.05 -3.99 16.40
N ALA A 362 -21.85 -4.37 15.40
CA ALA A 362 -22.39 -3.44 14.42
C ALA A 362 -23.14 -2.27 15.07
N ALA A 363 -23.21 -1.15 14.33
CA ALA A 363 -23.80 0.11 14.75
C ALA A 363 -25.27 -0.01 15.23
N GLY A 364 -25.75 1.04 15.92
CA GLY A 364 -27.13 1.15 16.42
C GLY A 364 -28.20 1.12 15.32
N ARG A 365 -29.48 1.09 15.75
CA ARG A 365 -30.67 0.67 14.96
C ARG A 365 -31.00 1.47 13.69
N ASP A 366 -30.35 2.61 13.42
CA ASP A 366 -30.84 3.61 12.45
C ASP A 366 -29.97 3.77 11.18
N ALA A 367 -28.89 3.01 11.00
CA ALA A 367 -28.12 2.98 9.74
C ALA A 367 -28.49 1.76 8.88
N PRO A 368 -28.53 1.87 7.53
CA PRO A 368 -28.74 0.71 6.67
C PRO A 368 -27.61 -0.30 6.93
N SER A 369 -28.00 -1.56 7.14
CA SER A 369 -27.01 -2.61 7.33
C SER A 369 -26.33 -2.92 5.99
N PRO A 370 -25.06 -3.39 5.98
CA PRO A 370 -24.40 -3.78 4.72
C PRO A 370 -25.18 -4.82 3.94
N GLU A 371 -25.92 -5.68 4.64
CA GLU A 371 -26.83 -6.68 4.05
C GLU A 371 -27.97 -6.00 3.28
N SER A 372 -28.56 -4.92 3.80
CA SER A 372 -29.58 -4.14 3.08
C SER A 372 -29.02 -3.50 1.80
N ILE A 373 -27.77 -3.04 1.82
CA ILE A 373 -27.12 -2.47 0.63
C ILE A 373 -26.89 -3.57 -0.42
N ALA A 374 -26.49 -4.77 0.01
CA ALA A 374 -26.33 -5.91 -0.88
C ALA A 374 -27.66 -6.33 -1.53
N ASP A 375 -28.73 -6.40 -0.73
CA ASP A 375 -30.10 -6.69 -1.18
C ASP A 375 -30.58 -5.67 -2.21
N ASP A 376 -30.41 -4.37 -1.94
CA ASP A 376 -30.81 -3.28 -2.84
C ASP A 376 -30.06 -3.33 -4.19
N LEU A 377 -28.79 -3.75 -4.17
CA LEU A 377 -27.96 -3.89 -5.36
C LEU A 377 -28.10 -5.26 -6.04
N GLY A 378 -28.81 -6.21 -5.42
CA GLY A 378 -28.98 -7.57 -5.92
C GLY A 378 -27.68 -8.39 -5.95
N ILE A 379 -26.69 -8.06 -5.11
CA ILE A 379 -25.37 -8.74 -5.10
C ILE A 379 -25.29 -9.79 -3.99
N SER A 380 -24.46 -10.81 -4.19
CA SER A 380 -24.10 -11.74 -3.13
C SER A 380 -23.22 -11.07 -2.07
N ASP A 381 -23.39 -11.39 -0.79
CA ASP A 381 -22.53 -10.91 0.29
C ASP A 381 -22.17 -11.95 1.35
N ASP A 382 -21.03 -11.75 1.99
CA ASP A 382 -20.58 -12.53 3.13
C ASP A 382 -20.26 -11.66 4.33
N ARG A 383 -20.70 -12.11 5.51
CA ARG A 383 -20.35 -11.49 6.78
C ARG A 383 -19.33 -12.30 7.54
N VAL A 384 -18.15 -11.72 7.79
CA VAL A 384 -17.07 -12.33 8.57
C VAL A 384 -16.63 -11.40 9.69
N THR A 385 -16.87 -11.81 10.95
CA THR A 385 -16.38 -11.03 12.10
C THR A 385 -14.88 -11.23 12.29
N ILE A 386 -14.11 -10.15 12.14
CA ILE A 386 -12.63 -10.19 12.19
C ILE A 386 -12.04 -9.93 13.58
N ARG A 387 -12.87 -9.61 14.59
CA ARG A 387 -12.39 -9.36 15.96
C ARG A 387 -11.48 -10.46 16.50
N PRO A 388 -11.80 -11.76 16.36
CA PRO A 388 -10.93 -12.82 16.86
C PRO A 388 -9.54 -12.77 16.22
N LEU A 389 -9.44 -12.44 14.93
CA LEU A 389 -8.15 -12.33 14.22
C LEU A 389 -7.28 -11.23 14.81
N VAL A 390 -7.89 -10.06 14.98
CA VAL A 390 -7.26 -8.87 15.53
C VAL A 390 -6.76 -9.16 16.95
N THR A 391 -7.59 -9.77 17.80
CA THR A 391 -7.23 -10.14 19.17
C THR A 391 -6.10 -11.18 19.25
N GLU A 392 -6.11 -12.22 18.41
CA GLU A 392 -5.03 -13.23 18.40
C GLU A 392 -3.68 -12.62 17.98
N LEU A 393 -3.67 -11.77 16.95
CA LEU A 393 -2.46 -11.11 16.49
C LEU A 393 -1.93 -10.10 17.52
N GLU A 394 -2.80 -9.27 18.10
CA GLU A 394 -2.42 -8.34 19.17
C GLU A 394 -1.80 -9.08 20.36
N SER A 395 -2.42 -10.17 20.80
CA SER A 395 -1.94 -10.93 21.96
C SER A 395 -0.59 -11.62 21.72
N ALA A 396 -0.22 -11.83 20.45
CA ALA A 396 1.04 -12.45 20.07
C ALA A 396 2.17 -11.43 19.87
N LEU A 397 1.86 -10.13 19.80
CA LEU A 397 2.86 -9.06 19.69
C LEU A 397 3.50 -8.75 21.06
N PRO A 398 4.73 -8.19 21.08
CA PRO A 398 5.39 -7.83 22.34
C PRO A 398 4.56 -6.87 23.18
N SER A 399 4.49 -7.11 24.49
CA SER A 399 3.66 -6.30 25.41
C SER A 399 4.00 -4.80 25.35
N ARG A 400 5.28 -4.47 25.17
CA ARG A 400 5.75 -3.08 25.01
C ARG A 400 5.12 -2.39 23.80
N VAL A 401 4.87 -3.11 22.71
CA VAL A 401 4.21 -2.59 21.50
C VAL A 401 2.71 -2.43 21.74
N THR A 402 2.05 -3.42 22.34
CA THR A 402 0.60 -3.36 22.59
C THR A 402 0.19 -2.33 23.64
N GLU A 403 1.08 -2.00 24.58
CA GLU A 403 0.85 -0.94 25.58
C GLU A 403 0.97 0.46 24.99
N HIS A 404 1.80 0.65 23.96
CA HIS A 404 2.00 1.94 23.28
C HIS A 404 0.99 2.16 22.15
N ALA A 405 0.44 1.08 21.56
CA ALA A 405 -0.52 1.17 20.48
C ALA A 405 -1.76 1.97 20.91
N GLY A 406 -1.89 3.19 20.38
CA GLY A 406 -3.04 4.05 20.62
C GLY A 406 -4.30 3.54 19.92
N ALA A 407 -5.44 4.18 20.20
CA ALA A 407 -6.70 3.87 19.50
C ALA A 407 -6.58 4.06 17.97
N THR A 408 -5.73 5.00 17.53
CA THR A 408 -5.44 5.27 16.12
C THR A 408 -4.70 4.09 15.47
N ASP A 409 -3.58 3.65 16.06
CA ASP A 409 -2.76 2.55 15.54
C ASP A 409 -3.57 1.25 15.45
N LEU A 410 -4.44 1.02 16.45
CA LEU A 410 -5.36 -0.10 16.46
C LEU A 410 -6.35 -0.05 15.28
N GLY A 411 -6.91 1.13 15.01
CA GLY A 411 -7.80 1.35 13.88
C GLY A 411 -7.10 1.08 12.54
N GLU A 412 -5.87 1.54 12.39
CA GLU A 412 -5.04 1.29 11.20
C GLU A 412 -4.70 -0.18 11.01
N PHE A 413 -4.34 -0.86 12.10
CA PHE A 413 -4.09 -2.30 12.12
C PHE A 413 -5.32 -3.08 11.67
N VAL A 414 -6.51 -2.75 12.19
CA VAL A 414 -7.77 -3.36 11.77
C VAL A 414 -8.01 -3.16 10.27
N SER A 415 -7.73 -1.97 9.72
CA SER A 415 -7.85 -1.74 8.27
C SER A 415 -6.89 -2.61 7.44
N ARG A 416 -5.66 -2.84 7.90
CA ARG A 416 -4.69 -3.74 7.24
C ARG A 416 -5.12 -5.21 7.34
N VAL A 417 -5.69 -5.64 8.46
CA VAL A 417 -6.30 -6.98 8.60
C VAL A 417 -7.51 -7.15 7.68
N ARG A 418 -8.36 -6.11 7.51
CA ARG A 418 -9.44 -6.13 6.50
C ARG A 418 -8.90 -6.32 5.08
N THR A 419 -7.81 -5.66 4.72
CA THR A 419 -7.13 -5.89 3.44
C THR A 419 -6.72 -7.35 3.26
N ALA A 420 -6.13 -7.96 4.30
CA ALA A 420 -5.77 -9.36 4.26
C ALA A 420 -6.99 -10.26 3.99
N CYS A 421 -8.14 -9.97 4.63
CA CYS A 421 -9.40 -10.68 4.41
C CYS A 421 -9.94 -10.51 2.99
N ARG A 422 -10.05 -9.27 2.51
CA ARG A 422 -10.54 -8.97 1.16
C ARG A 422 -9.78 -9.73 0.10
N TYR A 423 -8.45 -9.70 0.18
CA TYR A 423 -7.61 -10.38 -0.78
C TYR A 423 -7.61 -11.91 -0.61
N TYR A 424 -7.79 -12.42 0.60
CA TYR A 424 -7.93 -13.86 0.78
C TYR A 424 -9.19 -14.38 0.07
N VAL A 425 -10.31 -13.65 0.18
CA VAL A 425 -11.54 -13.95 -0.57
C VAL A 425 -11.31 -13.79 -2.08
N ALA A 426 -10.75 -12.67 -2.50
CA ALA A 426 -10.58 -12.35 -3.91
C ALA A 426 -9.65 -13.34 -4.65
N ASN A 427 -8.59 -13.82 -3.99
CA ASN A 427 -7.66 -14.79 -4.56
C ASN A 427 -8.31 -16.17 -4.82
N VAL A 428 -9.35 -16.53 -4.06
CA VAL A 428 -9.95 -17.88 -4.11
C VAL A 428 -10.93 -18.01 -5.26
N ASP A 429 -11.68 -16.94 -5.55
CA ASP A 429 -12.68 -16.90 -6.63
C ASP A 429 -12.18 -16.17 -7.88
N ASP A 430 -10.87 -15.94 -7.99
CA ASP A 430 -10.24 -15.18 -9.09
C ASP A 430 -10.88 -13.82 -9.37
N ARG A 431 -10.95 -12.98 -8.33
CA ARG A 431 -11.56 -11.65 -8.35
C ARG A 431 -10.56 -10.55 -8.04
N LEU A 432 -10.88 -9.33 -8.46
CA LEU A 432 -10.13 -8.13 -8.10
C LEU A 432 -10.72 -7.44 -6.86
N VAL A 433 -9.87 -6.86 -6.02
CA VAL A 433 -10.33 -6.07 -4.86
C VAL A 433 -10.62 -4.63 -5.27
N VAL A 434 -11.79 -4.13 -4.87
CA VAL A 434 -12.19 -2.73 -5.08
C VAL A 434 -11.89 -1.89 -3.85
N GLY A 435 -11.19 -0.78 -4.06
CA GLY A 435 -10.95 0.22 -3.04
C GLY A 435 -12.16 1.15 -2.90
N THR A 436 -12.59 1.34 -1.66
CA THR A 436 -13.75 2.17 -1.28
C THR A 436 -13.31 3.54 -0.74
N THR A 437 -12.13 4.01 -1.13
CA THR A 437 -11.53 5.24 -0.61
C THR A 437 -11.68 6.36 -1.62
N ASN A 438 -12.14 7.51 -1.13
CA ASN A 438 -12.33 8.71 -1.92
C ASN A 438 -11.13 9.67 -1.78
N ARG A 439 -11.12 10.73 -2.58
CA ARG A 439 -10.04 11.73 -2.58
C ARG A 439 -9.96 12.47 -1.25
N THR A 440 -11.08 12.86 -0.66
CA THR A 440 -11.14 13.60 0.62
C THR A 440 -10.47 12.82 1.75
N ASP A 441 -10.86 11.56 1.96
CA ASP A 441 -10.31 10.72 3.03
C ASP A 441 -8.85 10.35 2.78
N THR A 442 -8.45 10.23 1.51
CA THR A 442 -7.05 10.14 1.13
C THR A 442 -6.33 11.42 1.58
N LEU A 443 -6.72 12.59 1.05
CA LEU A 443 -6.07 13.88 1.31
C LEU A 443 -6.00 14.29 2.78
N LEU A 444 -6.88 13.77 3.63
CA LEU A 444 -6.89 14.04 5.07
C LEU A 444 -6.23 12.94 5.91
N GLY A 445 -5.64 11.90 5.29
CA GLY A 445 -4.95 10.83 6.01
C GLY A 445 -5.87 9.89 6.79
N ARG A 446 -7.16 9.85 6.45
CA ARG A 446 -8.14 8.98 7.11
C ARG A 446 -8.08 7.55 6.60
N THR A 447 -7.24 7.29 5.62
CA THR A 447 -7.05 6.00 4.97
C THR A 447 -5.59 5.62 5.06
N THR A 448 -5.34 4.33 5.27
CA THR A 448 -3.98 3.80 5.33
C THR A 448 -3.58 3.26 3.98
N ARG A 449 -2.33 3.49 3.60
CA ARG A 449 -1.76 3.08 2.30
C ARG A 449 -1.88 1.58 2.01
N TYR A 450 -1.74 0.77 3.05
CA TYR A 450 -1.72 -0.70 2.99
C TYR A 450 -3.01 -1.33 3.57
N GLY A 451 -3.93 -0.51 4.06
CA GLY A 451 -5.26 -0.89 4.53
C GLY A 451 -6.34 -0.45 3.55
N ASP A 452 -7.14 0.55 3.92
CA ASP A 452 -8.33 0.97 3.15
C ASP A 452 -8.00 1.39 1.70
N ALA A 453 -6.82 1.99 1.47
CA ALA A 453 -6.39 2.39 0.13
C ALA A 453 -5.80 1.25 -0.72
N ALA A 454 -5.55 0.07 -0.13
CA ALA A 454 -5.00 -1.09 -0.81
C ALA A 454 -6.08 -1.85 -1.59
N ALA A 455 -5.93 -1.91 -2.91
CA ALA A 455 -6.88 -2.51 -3.82
C ALA A 455 -6.28 -2.79 -5.21
N ASP A 456 -7.02 -3.45 -6.10
CA ASP A 456 -6.64 -3.59 -7.51
C ASP A 456 -7.12 -2.43 -8.37
N LEU A 457 -8.22 -1.79 -7.97
CA LEU A 457 -8.76 -0.59 -8.61
C LEU A 457 -9.43 0.34 -7.57
N ARG A 458 -9.45 1.65 -7.85
CA ARG A 458 -10.08 2.67 -6.99
C ARG A 458 -11.08 3.51 -7.80
N PRO A 459 -12.31 3.01 -8.01
CA PRO A 459 -13.31 3.67 -8.86
C PRO A 459 -13.74 5.06 -8.35
N VAL A 460 -13.56 5.33 -7.04
CA VAL A 460 -13.90 6.61 -6.40
C VAL A 460 -12.67 7.39 -5.93
N GLY A 461 -11.45 6.91 -6.22
CA GLY A 461 -10.21 7.46 -5.65
C GLY A 461 -9.86 8.90 -6.04
N ALA A 462 -10.44 9.40 -7.14
CA ALA A 462 -10.28 10.79 -7.59
C ALA A 462 -11.47 11.69 -7.22
N THR A 463 -12.51 11.12 -6.60
CA THR A 463 -13.79 11.76 -6.35
C THR A 463 -13.83 12.31 -4.93
N TYR A 464 -14.33 13.53 -4.76
CA TYR A 464 -14.59 14.14 -3.45
C TYR A 464 -15.90 13.63 -2.86
N ALA A 465 -16.06 13.75 -1.54
CA ALA A 465 -17.26 13.34 -0.82
C ALA A 465 -18.56 13.90 -1.42
N SER A 466 -18.61 15.18 -1.77
CA SER A 466 -19.79 15.85 -2.35
C SER A 466 -20.19 15.30 -3.73
N GLU A 467 -19.21 14.82 -4.50
CA GLU A 467 -19.47 14.22 -5.81
C GLU A 467 -20.07 12.82 -5.68
N LEU A 468 -19.72 12.08 -4.62
CA LEU A 468 -20.28 10.75 -4.37
C LEU A 468 -21.79 10.79 -4.15
N ASP A 469 -22.32 11.87 -3.56
CA ASP A 469 -23.78 12.01 -3.41
C ASP A 469 -24.48 12.18 -4.76
N ALA A 470 -23.86 12.93 -5.68
CA ALA A 470 -24.38 13.10 -7.03
C ALA A 470 -24.30 11.79 -7.83
N VAL A 471 -23.20 11.05 -7.69
CA VAL A 471 -23.02 9.71 -8.26
C VAL A 471 -24.04 8.72 -7.70
N GLY A 472 -24.25 8.71 -6.38
CA GLY A 472 -25.24 7.85 -5.74
C GLY A 472 -26.65 8.10 -6.26
N ARG A 473 -27.07 9.37 -6.37
CA ARG A 473 -28.36 9.74 -6.98
C ARG A 473 -28.46 9.30 -8.44
N GLN A 474 -27.40 9.45 -9.22
CA GLN A 474 -27.35 9.03 -10.62
C GLN A 474 -27.54 7.52 -10.76
N LEU A 475 -26.99 6.73 -9.84
CA LEU A 475 -27.11 5.27 -9.80
C LEU A 475 -28.39 4.77 -9.11
N GLY A 476 -29.33 5.65 -8.77
CA GLY A 476 -30.57 5.28 -8.07
C GLY A 476 -30.36 4.83 -6.61
N CYS A 477 -29.17 5.05 -6.07
CA CYS A 477 -28.76 4.67 -4.73
C CYS A 477 -29.05 5.80 -3.74
N SER A 478 -30.30 5.93 -3.26
CA SER A 478 -30.64 6.89 -2.20
C SER A 478 -30.48 6.26 -0.82
N PHE A 479 -29.25 6.03 -0.38
CA PHE A 479 -29.04 5.52 0.97
C PHE A 479 -29.27 6.65 1.99
N ALA A 480 -30.11 6.39 2.99
CA ALA A 480 -30.21 7.26 4.17
C ALA A 480 -28.90 7.13 4.96
N TYR A 481 -27.92 7.96 4.64
CA TYR A 481 -26.66 7.97 5.36
C TYR A 481 -26.91 8.55 6.75
N ALA A 482 -26.73 7.73 7.79
CA ALA A 482 -26.63 8.27 9.14
C ALA A 482 -25.38 9.15 9.18
N ASP A 483 -25.58 10.48 9.18
CA ASP A 483 -24.52 11.44 9.49
C ASP A 483 -23.82 10.95 10.76
N ARG A 484 -22.48 10.87 10.74
CA ARG A 484 -21.72 10.38 11.90
C ARG A 484 -22.03 11.17 13.18
N ARG A 485 -22.65 12.36 13.04
CA ARG A 485 -23.06 13.30 14.08
C ARG A 485 -24.10 12.80 15.09
N ASP A 486 -24.97 11.84 14.77
CA ASP A 486 -26.04 11.40 15.71
C ASP A 486 -25.66 10.21 16.62
N ARG A 487 -24.40 9.79 16.60
CA ARG A 487 -23.89 8.70 17.44
C ARG A 487 -23.34 9.21 18.76
N CYS A 488 -24.18 9.59 19.74
CA CYS A 488 -23.80 9.53 21.18
C CYS A 488 -24.93 9.94 22.13
N ARG A 489 -25.79 8.99 22.53
CA ARG A 489 -26.47 9.00 23.85
C ARG A 489 -26.59 7.57 24.38
N SER A 490 -25.47 6.98 24.79
CA SER A 490 -25.46 5.83 25.71
C SER A 490 -24.11 5.73 26.39
N ASP A 491 -24.13 5.71 27.73
CA ASP A 491 -23.06 5.95 28.71
C ASP A 491 -21.89 4.95 28.75
N ALA A 492 -21.24 4.69 27.61
CA ALA A 492 -19.93 4.05 27.60
C ALA A 492 -18.92 5.06 27.06
N VAL A 493 -18.05 5.55 27.95
CA VAL A 493 -16.87 6.35 27.59
C VAL A 493 -16.10 5.59 26.51
N ARG A 494 -16.17 6.09 25.28
CA ARG A 494 -15.35 5.65 24.16
C ARG A 494 -14.12 6.56 24.11
N PRO A 495 -12.92 6.03 23.79
CA PRO A 495 -11.82 6.89 23.37
C PRO A 495 -12.30 7.65 22.12
N ASP A 496 -12.14 8.96 22.13
CA ASP A 496 -12.44 9.91 21.07
C ASP A 496 -12.53 9.28 19.66
N ASP A 497 -13.75 8.98 19.19
CA ASP A 497 -14.00 8.84 17.75
C ASP A 497 -14.17 10.27 17.19
N THR A 498 -13.14 11.10 17.40
CA THR A 498 -12.98 12.47 16.88
C THR A 498 -12.63 12.43 15.40
N ARG A 499 -13.42 11.69 14.61
CA ARG A 499 -13.64 12.08 13.20
C ARG A 499 -14.61 13.27 13.13
N GLU A 500 -14.41 14.23 14.03
CA GLU A 500 -14.97 15.57 13.92
C GLU A 500 -14.59 16.08 12.54
N THR A 501 -15.57 16.63 11.84
CA THR A 501 -15.29 17.49 10.71
C THR A 501 -14.23 18.50 11.14
N ILE A 502 -13.22 18.76 10.31
CA ILE A 502 -12.12 19.67 10.67
C ILE A 502 -12.75 20.98 11.15
N GLY A 503 -12.69 21.23 12.45
CA GLY A 503 -13.36 22.36 13.09
C GLY A 503 -14.88 22.48 12.92
N GLY A 504 -15.62 21.37 12.85
CA GLY A 504 -17.08 21.37 12.72
C GLY A 504 -17.62 21.64 11.32
N ALA A 505 -16.75 21.86 10.31
CA ALA A 505 -17.14 22.22 8.94
C ALA A 505 -18.01 21.16 8.24
N SER A 506 -18.86 21.52 7.28
CA SER A 506 -19.58 20.49 6.51
C SER A 506 -18.62 19.73 5.57
N PRO A 507 -18.90 18.46 5.22
CA PRO A 507 -18.11 17.73 4.23
C PRO A 507 -17.97 18.48 2.89
N GLU A 508 -19.03 19.16 2.46
CA GLU A 508 -19.07 19.93 1.22
C GLU A 508 -18.13 21.14 1.28
N LEU A 509 -18.04 21.79 2.45
CA LEU A 509 -17.11 22.90 2.67
C LEU A 509 -15.65 22.41 2.67
N VAL A 510 -15.38 21.28 3.33
CA VAL A 510 -14.04 20.67 3.34
C VAL A 510 -13.60 20.28 1.93
N ASP A 511 -14.49 19.70 1.12
CA ASP A 511 -14.21 19.38 -0.27
C ASP A 511 -13.95 20.63 -1.11
N ALA A 512 -14.78 21.67 -0.95
CA ALA A 512 -14.62 22.93 -1.65
C ALA A 512 -13.27 23.60 -1.35
N ILE A 513 -12.80 23.48 -0.11
CA ILE A 513 -11.47 23.91 0.33
C ILE A 513 -10.38 23.05 -0.33
N LEU A 514 -10.46 21.71 -0.21
CA LEU A 514 -9.43 20.82 -0.73
C LEU A 514 -9.28 20.88 -2.25
N VAL A 515 -10.37 21.03 -3.01
CA VAL A 515 -10.31 21.26 -4.47
C VAL A 515 -9.51 22.51 -4.80
N ARG A 516 -9.71 23.60 -4.06
CA ARG A 516 -9.07 24.89 -4.35
C ARG A 516 -7.62 24.95 -3.87
N LEU A 517 -7.35 24.35 -2.71
CA LEU A 517 -6.00 24.19 -2.21
C LEU A 517 -5.22 23.24 -3.12
N VAL A 518 -5.64 21.98 -3.23
CA VAL A 518 -4.83 20.90 -3.80
C VAL A 518 -4.89 20.85 -5.33
N ASP A 519 -6.05 21.07 -5.94
CA ASP A 519 -6.20 20.90 -7.40
C ASP A 519 -5.97 22.22 -8.17
N ARG A 520 -6.23 23.37 -7.54
CA ARG A 520 -6.11 24.70 -8.17
C ARG A 520 -4.98 25.56 -7.64
N ASP A 521 -4.32 25.13 -6.57
CA ASP A 521 -3.19 25.82 -5.95
C ASP A 521 -3.47 27.32 -5.67
N LEU A 522 -4.67 27.62 -5.14
CA LEU A 522 -5.08 29.00 -4.89
C LEU A 522 -4.43 29.62 -3.64
N GLY A 523 -3.79 28.82 -2.78
CA GLY A 523 -3.30 29.25 -1.47
C GLY A 523 -4.42 29.48 -0.44
N ILE A 524 -4.05 29.73 0.82
CA ILE A 524 -4.99 29.80 1.95
C ILE A 524 -5.96 30.98 1.82
N GLU A 525 -5.45 32.20 1.60
CA GLU A 525 -6.29 33.41 1.57
C GLU A 525 -7.32 33.37 0.46
N ARG A 526 -6.90 33.13 -0.79
CA ARG A 526 -7.82 33.08 -1.92
C ARG A 526 -8.80 31.91 -1.82
N THR A 527 -8.40 30.81 -1.17
CA THR A 527 -9.33 29.71 -0.91
C THR A 527 -10.40 30.13 0.09
N ALA A 528 -10.01 30.74 1.21
CA ALA A 528 -10.92 31.23 2.24
C ALA A 528 -11.95 32.22 1.67
N ASP A 529 -11.48 33.21 0.91
CA ASP A 529 -12.33 34.21 0.25
C ASP A 529 -13.28 33.55 -0.78
N ALA A 530 -12.81 32.56 -1.53
CA ALA A 530 -13.59 31.91 -2.59
C ALA A 530 -14.64 30.89 -2.09
N VAL A 531 -14.56 30.45 -0.83
CA VAL A 531 -15.54 29.53 -0.23
C VAL A 531 -16.27 30.12 0.98
N ASP A 532 -16.09 31.41 1.25
CA ASP A 532 -16.64 32.11 2.41
C ASP A 532 -16.37 31.36 3.71
N ALA A 533 -15.11 30.95 3.91
CA ALA A 533 -14.68 30.16 5.06
C ALA A 533 -13.69 30.92 5.93
N ASP A 534 -13.68 30.60 7.23
CA ASP A 534 -12.63 31.07 8.14
C ASP A 534 -11.25 30.60 7.63
N ARG A 535 -10.29 31.52 7.57
CA ARG A 535 -8.89 31.23 7.21
C ARG A 535 -8.30 30.15 8.10
N GLU A 536 -8.68 30.09 9.37
CA GLU A 536 -8.20 29.07 10.30
C GLU A 536 -8.74 27.67 9.98
N LEU A 537 -9.95 27.58 9.41
CA LEU A 537 -10.45 26.31 8.87
C LEU A 537 -9.61 25.86 7.68
N VAL A 538 -9.33 26.76 6.74
CA VAL A 538 -8.50 26.48 5.55
C VAL A 538 -7.08 26.06 5.96
N ARG A 539 -6.48 26.74 6.94
CA ARG A 539 -5.18 26.36 7.52
C ARG A 539 -5.18 24.97 8.13
N ARG A 540 -6.21 24.62 8.90
CA ARG A 540 -6.32 23.26 9.47
C ARG A 540 -6.47 22.20 8.38
N CYS A 541 -7.23 22.45 7.33
CA CYS A 541 -7.31 21.55 6.18
C CYS A 541 -5.93 21.38 5.50
N ALA A 542 -5.20 22.47 5.29
CA ALA A 542 -3.85 22.42 4.73
C ALA A 542 -2.87 21.67 5.64
N ALA A 543 -2.87 21.95 6.95
CA ALA A 543 -2.02 21.28 7.93
C ALA A 543 -2.31 19.76 8.00
N THR A 544 -3.59 19.37 8.02
CA THR A 544 -4.00 17.96 8.01
C THR A 544 -3.58 17.28 6.71
N HIS A 545 -3.67 17.99 5.58
CA HIS A 545 -3.20 17.50 4.29
C HIS A 545 -1.68 17.27 4.28
N VAL A 546 -0.89 18.21 4.80
CA VAL A 546 0.57 18.06 4.87
C VAL A 546 0.95 16.92 5.83
N ALA A 547 0.33 16.84 7.00
CA ALA A 547 0.61 15.79 7.98
C ALA A 547 0.33 14.38 7.44
N SER A 548 -0.72 14.24 6.61
CA SER A 548 -1.12 12.97 6.03
C SER A 548 -0.30 12.54 4.81
N GLU A 549 0.76 13.26 4.43
CA GLU A 549 1.68 12.77 3.40
C GLU A 549 2.36 11.46 3.81
N ARG A 550 2.65 11.27 5.11
CA ARG A 550 3.25 10.03 5.64
C ARG A 550 2.44 8.79 5.27
N THR A 551 1.10 8.91 5.28
CA THR A 551 0.19 7.80 5.01
C THR A 551 -0.15 7.63 3.52
N ARG A 552 0.40 8.48 2.63
CA ARG A 552 0.03 8.52 1.20
C ARG A 552 1.20 8.44 0.22
N SER A 553 2.32 9.09 0.51
CA SER A 553 3.41 9.30 -0.45
C SER A 553 4.16 8.00 -0.74
N ARG A 554 4.68 7.86 -1.96
CA ARG A 554 5.63 6.78 -2.26
C ARG A 554 6.92 7.09 -1.52
N PRO A 555 7.59 6.11 -0.93
CA PRO A 555 8.85 6.40 -0.32
C PRO A 555 9.89 6.62 -1.41
N PRO A 556 10.91 7.43 -1.11
CA PRO A 556 12.05 7.54 -1.99
C PRO A 556 12.66 6.14 -2.26
N THR A 557 13.15 5.91 -3.48
CA THR A 557 13.97 4.73 -3.80
C THR A 557 15.41 5.16 -4.02
N THR A 558 16.36 4.23 -3.89
CA THR A 558 17.81 4.49 -3.99
C THR A 558 18.28 5.06 -5.34
N GLY A 559 17.40 5.17 -6.36
CA GLY A 559 17.78 5.45 -7.76
C GLY A 559 17.05 6.60 -8.47
N GLY A 560 16.10 7.31 -7.85
CA GLY A 560 15.32 8.34 -8.55
C GLY A 560 15.93 9.75 -8.50
N ARG A 561 16.18 10.38 -9.66
CA ARG A 561 15.88 11.82 -9.78
C ARG A 561 14.40 11.94 -9.44
N THR A 562 14.07 12.59 -8.32
CA THR A 562 12.70 13.03 -8.05
C THR A 562 12.11 13.59 -9.34
N ASP A 563 10.95 13.08 -9.79
CA ASP A 563 10.21 13.71 -10.88
C ASP A 563 10.10 15.20 -10.50
N PRO A 564 10.42 16.16 -11.37
CA PRO A 564 10.17 17.59 -11.09
C PRO A 564 8.70 17.87 -10.73
N ARG A 565 7.77 16.94 -10.98
CA ARG A 565 6.37 16.95 -10.53
C ARG A 565 6.12 16.23 -9.19
N ASP A 566 7.09 15.45 -8.69
CA ASP A 566 7.18 14.95 -7.29
C ASP A 566 7.90 15.97 -6.38
N VAL A 567 8.20 17.17 -6.90
CA VAL A 567 8.57 18.30 -6.05
C VAL A 567 7.42 18.51 -5.08
N ARG A 568 7.71 18.26 -3.81
CA ARG A 568 6.81 18.48 -2.68
C ARG A 568 6.26 19.91 -2.80
N CYS A 569 5.06 20.05 -3.34
CA CYS A 569 4.32 21.29 -3.33
C CYS A 569 3.79 21.48 -1.92
N TYR A 570 4.68 21.78 -0.98
CA TYR A 570 4.26 22.32 0.29
C TYR A 570 3.59 23.66 -0.02
N PHE A 571 2.41 23.88 0.56
CA PHE A 571 1.87 25.22 0.71
C PHE A 571 2.84 26.00 1.60
N HIS A 572 3.84 26.61 0.99
CA HIS A 572 4.74 27.51 1.67
C HIS A 572 4.12 28.90 1.62
N GLU A 573 3.22 29.19 2.56
CA GLU A 573 2.98 30.57 2.92
C GLU A 573 4.05 30.95 3.96
N LEU A 574 5.11 31.62 3.49
CA LEU A 574 6.04 32.31 4.37
C LEU A 574 5.33 33.57 4.86
N GLU A 575 4.83 33.55 6.09
CA GLU A 575 4.33 34.76 6.73
C GLU A 575 5.54 35.64 7.12
N LEU A 576 5.94 36.52 6.19
CA LEU A 576 6.99 37.50 6.43
C LEU A 576 6.41 38.61 7.31
N ALA A 577 6.66 38.52 8.62
CA ALA A 577 6.38 39.61 9.54
C ALA A 577 7.39 40.75 9.33
N PHE A 578 6.99 41.80 8.63
CA PHE A 578 7.79 43.03 8.54
C PHE A 578 7.60 43.83 9.83
N ASP A 579 8.65 43.89 10.66
CA ASP A 579 8.69 44.80 11.79
C ASP A 579 8.90 46.24 11.28
N SER A 580 7.81 46.99 11.18
CA SER A 580 7.83 48.40 10.79
C SER A 580 8.64 49.32 11.73
N SER A 581 9.16 48.81 12.85
CA SER A 581 9.95 49.58 13.81
C SER A 581 11.45 49.66 13.51
N THR A 582 11.95 48.83 12.59
CA THR A 582 13.34 48.90 12.11
C THR A 582 13.36 49.32 10.65
N ALA A 583 13.93 50.49 10.37
CA ALA A 583 14.06 51.05 9.03
C ALA A 583 15.15 50.35 8.18
N ASP A 584 15.14 49.02 8.14
CA ASP A 584 15.89 48.22 7.15
C ASP A 584 15.11 46.92 6.87
N PRO A 585 14.84 46.56 5.59
CA PRO A 585 13.92 45.47 5.21
C PRO A 585 14.28 44.07 5.69
#